data_AF-A0A9D5ZRK1-F1
#
_entry.id   AF-A0A9D5ZRK1-F1
#
_cell.length_a   1.000
_cell.length_b   1.000
_cell.length_c   1.000
_cell.angle_alpha   90.00
_cell.angle_beta   90.00
_cell.angle_gamma   90.00
#
_symmetry.space_group_name_H-M   'P 1'
#
loop_
_entity.id
_entity.type
_entity.pdbx_description
1 polymer ?
#
loop_
_entity_poly.entity_id
_entity_poly.type
_entity_poly.pdbx_seq_one_letter_code
_entity_poly.pdbx_strand_id
1 'polypeptide(L)'
;MVKKAHLKTGFTTGTAAAASAKACLCYLINKNPPKSVLINLLTGDSINIPIHTCSIDKENRAICTVIKDAGDDPDVTNKAEIGAVVKISPSNKNNIIITGGEGVGTVTKPGLEVHPYEKAINSGPKKMIFQS
;
A
#
# COMPACT_ATOMS: atom_id res chain seq x y z
N MET A 1 38.81 -14.25 -5.04
CA MET A 1 37.43 -14.03 -5.53
C MET A 1 36.68 -13.20 -4.50
N VAL A 2 36.36 -11.95 -4.80
CA VAL A 2 35.55 -11.11 -3.90
C VAL A 2 34.11 -11.63 -3.98
N LYS A 3 33.56 -12.15 -2.88
CA LYS A 3 32.13 -12.51 -2.80
C LYS A 3 31.33 -11.24 -3.09
N LYS A 4 30.51 -11.23 -4.15
CA LYS A 4 29.50 -10.19 -4.35
C LYS A 4 28.61 -10.19 -3.09
N ALA A 5 28.59 -9.07 -2.38
CA ALA A 5 27.65 -8.89 -1.28
C ALA A 5 26.23 -8.96 -1.86
N HIS A 6 25.39 -9.82 -1.29
CA HIS A 6 23.97 -9.84 -1.63
C HIS A 6 23.33 -8.60 -1.00
N LEU A 7 22.94 -7.64 -1.84
CA LEU A 7 22.21 -6.45 -1.40
C LEU A 7 20.80 -6.85 -0.97
N LYS A 8 20.33 -6.26 0.12
CA LYS A 8 18.97 -6.46 0.63
C LYS A 8 17.99 -5.70 -0.25
N THR A 9 16.99 -6.39 -0.78
CA THR A 9 15.89 -5.78 -1.51
C THR A 9 14.82 -5.25 -0.55
N GLY A 10 14.30 -4.06 -0.85
CA GLY A 10 13.15 -3.47 -0.19
C GLY A 10 11.85 -3.66 -0.95
N PHE A 11 10.83 -2.89 -0.58
CA PHE A 11 9.56 -2.80 -1.29
C PHE A 11 9.13 -1.35 -1.50
N THR A 12 8.36 -1.11 -2.56
CA THR A 12 7.93 0.23 -2.97
C THR A 12 6.84 0.80 -2.07
N THR A 13 6.63 2.12 -2.10
CA THR A 13 5.48 2.78 -1.44
C THR A 13 4.14 2.19 -1.91
N GLY A 14 4.02 1.84 -3.19
CA GLY A 14 2.83 1.16 -3.73
C GLY A 14 2.60 -0.22 -3.13
N THR A 15 3.66 -1.00 -2.90
CA THR A 15 3.56 -2.31 -2.24
C THR A 15 3.11 -2.15 -0.79
N ALA A 16 3.66 -1.15 -0.09
CA ALA A 16 3.23 -0.81 1.27
C ALA A 16 1.75 -0.39 1.33
N ALA A 17 1.31 0.44 0.38
CA ALA A 17 -0.09 0.87 0.28
C ALA A 17 -1.05 -0.32 -0.01
N ALA A 18 -0.66 -1.24 -0.90
CA ALA A 18 -1.41 -2.47 -1.16
C ALA A 18 -1.49 -3.37 0.07
N ALA A 19 -0.38 -3.55 0.80
CA ALA A 19 -0.35 -4.26 2.07
C ALA A 19 -1.29 -3.65 3.11
N SER A 20 -1.23 -2.33 3.30
CA SER A 20 -2.12 -1.59 4.20
C SER A 20 -3.59 -1.76 3.82
N ALA A 21 -3.93 -1.65 2.53
CA ALA A 21 -5.30 -1.83 2.04
C ALA A 21 -5.82 -3.27 2.28
N LYS A 22 -4.98 -4.28 1.98
CA LYS A 22 -5.29 -5.69 2.23
C LYS A 22 -5.52 -5.96 3.71
N ALA A 23 -4.63 -5.45 4.57
CA ALA A 23 -4.74 -5.61 6.01
C ALA A 23 -6.03 -5.01 6.56
N CYS A 24 -6.41 -3.82 6.08
CA CYS A 24 -7.68 -3.20 6.43
C CYS A 24 -8.87 -4.08 6.05
N LEU A 25 -8.91 -4.59 4.81
CA LEU A 25 -9.99 -5.46 4.35
C LEU A 25 -10.06 -6.76 5.16
N CYS A 26 -8.92 -7.41 5.38
CA CYS A 26 -8.82 -8.59 6.24
C CYS A 26 -9.35 -8.31 7.65
N TYR A 27 -8.99 -7.17 8.24
CA TYR A 27 -9.47 -6.80 9.58
C TYR A 27 -10.99 -6.57 9.58
N LEU A 28 -11.55 -5.89 8.57
CA LEU A 28 -12.99 -5.67 8.47
C LEU A 28 -13.79 -6.97 8.34
N ILE A 29 -13.28 -7.95 7.58
CA ILE A 29 -13.94 -9.24 7.35
C ILE A 29 -13.78 -10.16 8.55
N ASN A 30 -12.55 -10.36 9.01
CA ASN A 30 -12.22 -11.37 10.02
C ASN A 30 -12.38 -10.87 11.46
N LYS A 31 -12.57 -9.56 11.65
CA LYS A 31 -12.64 -8.89 12.97
C LYS A 31 -11.42 -9.12 13.87
N ASN A 32 -10.28 -9.47 13.27
CA ASN A 32 -9.00 -9.63 13.94
C ASN A 32 -7.89 -8.93 13.14
N PRO A 33 -7.05 -8.07 13.75
CA PRO A 33 -6.01 -7.35 13.03
C PRO A 33 -4.88 -8.31 12.59
N PRO A 34 -4.53 -8.35 11.29
CA PRO A 34 -3.44 -9.19 10.82
C PRO A 34 -2.08 -8.64 11.24
N LYS A 35 -1.15 -9.52 11.63
CA LYS A 35 0.25 -9.14 11.92
C LYS A 35 1.08 -8.93 10.65
N SER A 36 0.72 -9.61 9.57
CA SER A 36 1.34 -9.46 8.25
C SER A 36 0.35 -9.85 7.16
N VAL A 37 0.63 -9.44 5.93
CA VAL A 37 -0.15 -9.82 4.74
C VAL A 37 0.78 -10.23 3.59
N LEU A 38 0.37 -11.23 2.82
CA LEU A 38 1.06 -11.63 1.59
C LEU A 38 0.57 -10.76 0.43
N ILE A 39 1.52 -10.09 -0.25
CA ILE A 39 1.27 -9.26 -1.42
C ILE A 39 1.97 -9.86 -2.63
N ASN A 40 1.20 -10.01 -3.72
CA ASN A 40 1.72 -10.39 -5.02
C ASN A 40 2.26 -9.13 -5.71
N LEU A 41 3.53 -9.15 -6.05
CA LEU A 41 4.21 -8.10 -6.78
C LEU A 41 3.86 -8.18 -8.26
N LEU A 42 4.01 -7.07 -8.97
CA LEU A 42 3.80 -7.03 -10.43
C LEU A 42 4.86 -7.82 -11.21
N THR A 43 5.97 -8.17 -10.56
CA THR A 43 7.03 -9.02 -11.11
C THR A 43 6.68 -10.51 -11.09
N GLY A 44 5.59 -10.90 -10.42
CA GLY A 44 5.15 -12.29 -10.26
C GLY A 44 5.56 -12.93 -8.93
N ASP A 45 6.51 -12.33 -8.20
CA ASP A 45 6.89 -12.79 -6.87
C ASP A 45 5.86 -12.38 -5.81
N SER A 46 5.94 -12.99 -4.62
CA SER A 46 5.14 -12.58 -3.45
C SER A 46 6.03 -12.20 -2.28
N ILE A 47 5.61 -11.22 -1.50
CA ILE A 47 6.31 -10.77 -0.29
C ILE A 47 5.34 -10.69 0.89
N ASN A 48 5.76 -11.20 2.05
CA ASN A 48 5.00 -11.05 3.29
C ASN A 48 5.40 -9.74 3.98
N ILE A 49 4.45 -8.82 4.11
CA ILE A 49 4.67 -7.47 4.64
C ILE A 49 4.12 -7.41 6.07
N PRO A 50 4.95 -7.06 7.08
CA PRO A 50 4.48 -6.85 8.44
C PRO A 50 3.62 -5.58 8.54
N ILE A 51 2.51 -5.67 9.28
CA ILE A 51 1.63 -4.54 9.54
C ILE A 51 2.12 -3.82 10.80
N HIS A 52 2.28 -2.51 10.70
CA HIS A 52 2.78 -1.67 11.77
C HIS A 52 1.70 -1.32 12.79
N THR A 53 0.61 -0.71 12.32
CA THR A 53 -0.59 -0.45 13.13
C THR A 53 -1.84 -0.91 12.39
N CYS A 54 -2.89 -1.22 13.13
CA CYS A 54 -4.18 -1.58 12.57
C CYS A 54 -5.29 -1.31 13.59
N SER A 55 -6.29 -0.52 13.22
CA SER A 55 -7.42 -0.12 14.07
C SER A 55 -8.71 -0.04 13.26
N ILE A 56 -9.85 -0.05 13.94
CA ILE A 56 -11.16 0.25 13.36
C ILE A 56 -11.72 1.46 14.09
N ASP A 57 -12.17 2.46 13.34
CA ASP A 57 -12.78 3.65 13.91
C ASP A 57 -14.28 3.50 14.18
N LYS A 58 -14.88 4.56 14.74
CA LYS A 58 -16.32 4.60 15.09
C LYS A 58 -17.25 4.51 13.89
N GLU A 59 -16.77 4.79 12.68
CA GLU A 59 -17.52 4.70 11.42
C GLU A 59 -17.31 3.34 10.73
N ASN A 60 -16.72 2.36 11.43
CA ASN A 60 -16.39 1.03 10.90
C ASN A 60 -15.47 1.11 9.66
N ARG A 61 -14.51 2.05 9.68
CA ARG A 61 -13.41 2.11 8.73
C ARG A 61 -12.17 1.49 9.36
N ALA A 62 -11.52 0.58 8.66
CA ALA A 62 -10.24 0.04 9.10
C ALA A 62 -9.11 0.95 8.61
N ILE A 63 -8.15 1.19 9.49
CA ILE A 63 -6.98 2.03 9.28
C ILE A 63 -5.77 1.19 9.64
N CYS A 64 -4.95 0.84 8.66
CA CYS A 64 -3.75 0.04 8.89
C CYS A 64 -2.57 0.65 8.13
N THR A 65 -1.38 0.51 8.71
CA THR A 65 -0.15 1.14 8.22
C THR A 65 1.00 0.14 8.12
N VAL A 66 1.96 0.47 7.28
CA VAL A 66 3.20 -0.30 7.05
C VAL A 66 4.37 0.68 7.05
N ILE A 67 5.46 0.32 7.72
CA ILE A 67 6.72 1.06 7.61
C ILE A 67 7.46 0.56 6.37
N LYS A 68 7.68 1.44 5.39
CA LYS A 68 8.44 1.10 4.18
C LYS A 68 9.87 0.69 4.52
N ASP A 69 10.31 -0.43 3.96
CA ASP A 69 11.72 -0.86 4.00
C ASP A 69 12.28 -0.80 2.58
N ALA A 70 13.21 0.11 2.33
CA ALA A 70 13.88 0.26 1.03
C ALA A 70 15.04 -0.75 0.84
N GLY A 71 15.37 -1.56 1.86
CA GLY A 71 16.57 -2.39 1.81
C GLY A 71 17.82 -1.51 1.77
N ASP A 72 18.75 -1.81 0.86
CA ASP A 72 20.00 -1.04 0.68
C ASP A 72 19.87 0.11 -0.34
N ASP A 73 18.68 0.35 -0.90
CA ASP A 73 18.44 1.44 -1.85
C ASP A 73 18.40 2.80 -1.10
N PRO A 74 19.21 3.81 -1.51
CA PRO A 74 19.15 5.16 -0.94
C PRO A 74 17.89 5.91 -1.39
N ASP A 75 16.75 5.49 -0.84
CA ASP A 75 15.42 5.99 -1.14
C ASP A 75 14.95 6.95 -0.03
N VAL A 76 14.57 8.18 -0.41
CA VAL A 76 14.11 9.24 0.50
C VAL A 76 12.85 8.88 1.30
N THR A 77 12.06 7.92 0.80
CA THR A 77 10.84 7.43 1.43
C THR A 77 11.07 6.19 2.31
N ASN A 78 12.33 5.76 2.51
CA ASN A 78 12.63 4.69 3.45
C ASN A 78 12.15 5.04 4.86
N LYS A 79 11.58 4.06 5.56
CA LYS A 79 10.94 4.21 6.88
C LYS A 79 9.72 5.12 6.93
N ALA A 80 9.24 5.64 5.79
CA ALA A 80 7.96 6.31 5.75
C ALA A 80 6.84 5.35 6.17
N GLU A 81 5.92 5.84 6.98
CA GLU A 81 4.71 5.13 7.35
C GLU A 81 3.66 5.32 6.25
N ILE A 82 3.28 4.22 5.60
CA ILE A 82 2.34 4.21 4.49
C ILE A 82 1.04 3.54 4.94
N GLY A 83 -0.05 4.28 4.91
CA GLY A 83 -1.35 3.85 5.41
C GLY A 83 -2.42 3.70 4.34
N ALA A 84 -3.48 2.98 4.70
CA ALA A 84 -4.75 2.96 3.98
C ALA A 84 -5.91 3.09 4.97
N VAL A 85 -7.00 3.70 4.52
CA VAL A 85 -8.29 3.70 5.21
C VAL A 85 -9.31 3.03 4.31
N VAL A 86 -9.90 1.93 4.77
CA VAL A 86 -10.85 1.13 3.98
C VAL A 86 -12.18 1.06 4.69
N LYS A 87 -13.26 1.16 3.91
CA LYS A 87 -14.63 0.93 4.36
C LYS A 87 -15.38 0.11 3.32
N ILE A 88 -16.28 -0.77 3.76
CA ILE A 88 -17.14 -1.54 2.87
C ILE A 88 -18.39 -0.70 2.57
N SER A 89 -18.61 -0.35 1.30
CA SER A 89 -19.80 0.38 0.89
C SER A 89 -20.97 -0.58 0.64
N PRO A 90 -22.16 -0.36 1.24
CA PRO A 90 -23.32 -1.21 1.02
C PRO A 90 -23.95 -1.06 -0.38
N SER A 91 -23.72 0.08 -1.07
CA SER A 91 -24.38 0.43 -2.33
C SER A 91 -23.59 0.05 -3.59
N ASN A 92 -22.29 -0.22 -3.49
CA ASN A 92 -21.44 -0.49 -4.64
C ASN A 92 -21.00 -1.96 -4.66
N LYS A 93 -21.87 -2.84 -5.14
CA LYS A 93 -21.52 -4.25 -5.36
C LYS A 93 -20.49 -4.30 -6.50
N ASN A 94 -19.25 -4.62 -6.16
CA ASN A 94 -18.10 -4.95 -7.05
C ASN A 94 -17.23 -3.81 -7.57
N ASN A 95 -17.27 -2.61 -7.00
CA ASN A 95 -16.32 -1.53 -7.38
C ASN A 95 -15.39 -1.17 -6.22
N ILE A 96 -14.08 -1.25 -6.46
CA ILE A 96 -13.05 -0.68 -5.60
C ILE A 96 -12.81 0.77 -6.04
N ILE A 97 -13.03 1.72 -5.14
CA ILE A 97 -12.78 3.14 -5.37
C ILE A 97 -11.50 3.50 -4.62
N ILE A 98 -10.47 3.89 -5.36
CA ILE A 98 -9.19 4.32 -4.80
C ILE A 98 -9.15 5.84 -4.79
N THR A 99 -8.93 6.43 -3.62
CA THR A 99 -8.73 7.87 -3.44
C THR A 99 -7.35 8.13 -2.82
N GLY A 100 -6.89 9.37 -2.88
CA GLY A 100 -5.68 9.80 -2.17
C GLY A 100 -6.03 10.42 -0.82
N GLY A 101 -5.51 9.83 0.26
CA GLY A 101 -5.62 10.37 1.62
C GLY A 101 -4.59 11.45 1.93
N GLU A 102 -4.39 11.71 3.23
CA GLU A 102 -3.30 12.55 3.72
C GLU A 102 -1.94 12.00 3.27
N GLY A 103 -1.00 12.89 2.96
CA GLY A 103 0.33 12.53 2.44
C GLY A 103 0.37 12.14 0.96
N VAL A 104 -0.78 11.83 0.32
CA VAL A 104 -0.84 11.57 -1.12
C VAL A 104 -0.95 12.88 -1.89
N GLY A 105 0.12 13.22 -2.62
CA GLY A 105 0.20 14.42 -3.44
C GLY A 105 -0.86 14.48 -4.56
N THR A 106 -1.10 15.69 -5.06
CA THR A 106 -1.90 15.93 -6.27
C THR A 106 -0.96 16.35 -7.39
N VAL A 107 -1.13 15.77 -8.58
CA VAL A 107 -0.33 16.13 -9.75
C VAL A 107 -0.69 17.55 -10.19
N THR A 108 0.29 18.44 -10.32
CA THR A 108 0.05 19.86 -10.67
C THR A 108 0.54 20.23 -12.07
N LYS A 109 1.35 19.38 -12.70
CA LYS A 109 1.98 19.63 -14.01
C LYS A 109 1.91 18.38 -14.89
N PRO A 110 1.90 18.53 -16.22
CA PRO A 110 1.98 17.39 -17.14
C PRO A 110 3.36 16.70 -17.06
N GLY A 111 3.44 15.48 -17.59
CA GLY A 111 4.69 14.69 -17.69
C GLY A 111 4.80 13.52 -16.72
N LEU A 112 3.84 13.36 -15.80
CA LEU A 112 3.68 12.13 -15.01
C LEU A 112 2.70 11.17 -15.69
N GLU A 113 2.73 9.91 -15.27
CA GLU A 113 1.77 8.88 -15.69
C GLU A 113 0.32 9.25 -15.35
N VAL A 114 0.15 9.99 -14.25
CA VAL A 114 -1.13 10.47 -13.73
C VAL A 114 -1.40 11.88 -14.26
N HIS A 115 -2.65 12.16 -14.66
CA HIS A 115 -3.01 13.46 -15.23
C HIS A 115 -2.97 14.59 -14.19
N PRO A 116 -2.77 15.85 -14.62
CA PRO A 116 -2.92 17.01 -13.74
C PRO A 116 -4.27 17.02 -13.01
N TYR A 117 -4.23 17.48 -11.76
CA TYR A 117 -5.33 17.54 -10.80
C TYR A 117 -5.76 16.20 -10.18
N GLU A 118 -5.23 15.07 -10.64
CA GLU A 118 -5.46 13.77 -10.02
C GLU A 118 -4.50 13.48 -8.85
N LYS A 119 -4.89 12.53 -7.99
CA LYS A 119 -4.04 12.03 -6.91
C LYS A 119 -2.88 11.21 -7.47
N ALA A 120 -1.67 11.47 -6.99
CA ALA A 120 -0.42 10.88 -7.45
C ALA A 120 -0.28 9.39 -7.07
N ILE A 121 -1.15 8.56 -7.64
CA ILE A 121 -1.20 7.11 -7.48
C ILE A 121 -1.15 6.47 -8.87
N ASN A 122 0.01 5.91 -9.22
CA ASN A 122 0.27 5.31 -10.53
C ASN A 122 -0.56 4.02 -10.75
N SER A 123 -0.62 3.55 -12.00
CA SER A 123 -1.36 2.33 -12.39
C SER A 123 -0.82 1.07 -11.70
N GLY A 124 0.48 0.98 -11.49
CA GLY A 124 1.11 -0.16 -10.81
C GLY A 124 0.59 -0.37 -9.37
N PRO A 125 0.71 0.63 -8.47
CA PRO A 125 0.10 0.58 -7.15
C PRO A 125 -1.42 0.32 -7.18
N LYS A 126 -2.17 0.96 -8.09
CA LYS A 126 -3.60 0.69 -8.25
C LYS A 126 -3.85 -0.79 -8.54
N LYS A 127 -3.14 -1.37 -9.51
CA LYS A 127 -3.25 -2.79 -9.88
C LYS A 127 -2.93 -3.72 -8.71
N MET A 128 -1.89 -3.41 -7.93
CA MET A 128 -1.57 -4.18 -6.72
C MET A 128 -2.69 -4.12 -5.68
N ILE A 129 -3.35 -2.97 -5.49
CA ILE A 129 -4.50 -2.85 -4.60
C ILE A 129 -5.70 -3.66 -5.13
N PHE A 130 -5.99 -3.61 -6.44
CA PHE A 130 -7.11 -4.36 -7.02
C PHE A 130 -6.95 -5.89 -6.93
N GLN A 131 -5.72 -6.40 -6.94
CA GLN A 131 -5.42 -7.85 -6.85
C GLN A 131 -5.17 -8.34 -5.41
N SER A 132 -5.21 -7.44 -4.42
CA SER A 132 -4.86 -7.73 -3.03
C SER A 132 -5.95 -8.47 -2.26
#